data_AF-A0A180FWK7-F1
#
_entry.id   AF-A0A180FWK7-F1
#
_cell.length_a   1.000
_cell.length_b   1.000
_cell.length_c   1.000
_cell.angle_alpha   90.00
_cell.angle_beta   90.00
_cell.angle_gamma   90.00
#
_symmetry.space_group_name_H-M   'P 1'
#
loop_
_entity.id
_entity.type
_entity.pdbx_description
1 polymer ?
#
loop_
_entity_poly.entity_id
_entity_poly.type
_entity_poly.pdbx_seq_one_letter_code
_entity_poly.pdbx_strand_id
1 'polypeptide(L)'
;MVKIKPQDKTLGFDGLNVEQFLSKFQFAAKLDGASETNMAQQVRFFIRSAEVKDVVETLDGFKPPNWTALKAAMLAHWGKIDIARFTTQDLENLVQGWKEKGGVASVVNFQEFRKTWQPIQSYLLRKDHIDSVEEIKRLYYQSFLAGLQERIRDQLIKDKTMITTQDNRFKLPLFEILKKAVEEVMKTQTALTFEGSCATVPVTSGSFKESNE
;
A
#
# COMPACT_ATOMS: atom_id res chain seq x y z
N MET A 1 -1.25 -40.94 2.96
CA MET A 1 -1.70 -39.55 3.18
C MET A 1 -0.48 -38.70 3.49
N VAL A 2 -0.14 -37.72 2.64
CA VAL A 2 1.02 -36.83 2.83
C VAL A 2 0.65 -35.72 3.80
N LYS A 3 1.43 -35.51 4.86
CA LYS A 3 1.13 -34.48 5.88
C LYS A 3 1.53 -33.10 5.37
N ILE A 4 0.57 -32.18 5.29
CA ILE A 4 0.82 -30.78 4.94
C ILE A 4 1.35 -30.06 6.18
N LYS A 5 2.48 -29.38 6.05
CA LYS A 5 3.12 -28.62 7.12
C LYS A 5 2.90 -27.12 6.89
N PRO A 6 2.48 -26.36 7.91
CA PRO A 6 2.43 -24.91 7.81
C PRO A 6 3.84 -24.36 7.63
N GLN A 7 4.13 -23.77 6.47
CA GLN A 7 5.41 -23.07 6.21
C GLN A 7 5.52 -21.78 7.02
N ASP A 8 4.37 -21.20 7.36
CA ASP A 8 4.21 -20.05 8.23
C ASP A 8 3.46 -20.50 9.48
N LYS A 9 4.00 -20.25 10.67
CA LYS A 9 3.35 -20.60 11.96
C LYS A 9 1.97 -19.96 12.10
N THR A 10 1.70 -18.91 11.32
CA THR A 10 0.41 -18.22 11.29
C THR A 10 -0.54 -18.77 10.21
N LEU A 11 -0.20 -19.83 9.47
CA LEU A 11 -1.12 -20.40 8.49
C LEU A 11 -2.32 -21.04 9.20
N GLY A 12 -3.45 -20.34 9.17
CA GLY A 12 -4.73 -20.84 9.65
C GLY A 12 -5.89 -19.94 9.22
N PHE A 13 -7.08 -20.52 9.16
CA PHE A 13 -8.31 -19.87 8.74
C PHE A 13 -9.19 -19.55 9.95
N ASP A 14 -9.59 -18.29 10.06
CA ASP A 14 -10.46 -17.75 11.11
C ASP A 14 -11.80 -17.24 10.57
N GLY A 15 -12.13 -17.58 9.31
CA GLY A 15 -13.36 -17.13 8.66
C GLY A 15 -13.18 -15.87 7.81
N LEU A 16 -12.01 -15.23 7.84
CA LEU A 16 -11.68 -14.04 7.06
C LEU A 16 -10.66 -14.33 5.96
N ASN A 17 -10.69 -13.54 4.88
CA ASN A 17 -9.72 -13.61 3.77
C ASN A 17 -9.57 -15.04 3.20
N VAL A 18 -10.69 -15.72 2.93
CA VAL A 18 -10.72 -17.13 2.52
C VAL A 18 -9.86 -17.40 1.29
N GLU A 19 -9.78 -16.48 0.34
CA GLU A 19 -8.93 -16.61 -0.85
C GLU A 19 -7.45 -16.68 -0.50
N GLN A 20 -6.99 -15.81 0.41
CA GLN A 20 -5.60 -15.78 0.84
C GLN A 20 -5.24 -17.05 1.61
N PHE A 21 -6.14 -17.50 2.50
CA PHE A 21 -5.99 -18.77 3.20
C PHE A 21 -5.85 -19.93 2.20
N LEU A 22 -6.79 -20.06 1.26
CA LEU A 22 -6.79 -21.12 0.26
C LEU A 22 -5.50 -21.08 -0.58
N SER A 23 -5.07 -19.90 -1.04
CA SER A 23 -3.83 -19.76 -1.81
C SER A 23 -2.60 -20.24 -1.03
N LYS A 24 -2.45 -19.83 0.23
CA LYS A 24 -1.31 -20.23 1.07
C LYS A 24 -1.34 -21.73 1.40
N PHE A 25 -2.52 -22.27 1.69
CA PHE A 25 -2.69 -23.69 1.98
C PHE A 25 -2.39 -24.56 0.75
N GLN A 26 -2.86 -24.16 -0.44
CA GLN A 26 -2.54 -24.84 -1.70
C GLN A 26 -1.04 -24.81 -1.99
N PHE A 27 -0.39 -23.68 -1.73
CA PHE A 27 1.06 -23.56 -1.91
C PHE A 27 1.83 -24.49 -0.96
N ALA A 28 1.46 -24.53 0.33
CA ALA A 28 2.07 -25.45 1.29
C ALA A 28 1.86 -26.93 0.88
N ALA A 29 0.65 -27.28 0.46
CA ALA A 29 0.34 -28.62 -0.03
C ALA A 29 1.21 -29.01 -1.23
N LYS A 30 1.41 -28.09 -2.19
CA LYS A 30 2.29 -28.32 -3.35
C LYS A 30 3.75 -28.53 -2.93
N LEU A 31 4.26 -27.73 -2.00
CA LEU A 31 5.63 -27.89 -1.49
C LEU A 31 5.85 -29.24 -0.82
N ASP A 32 4.86 -29.73 -0.08
CA ASP A 32 4.92 -31.03 0.57
C ASP A 32 4.59 -32.20 -0.36
N GLY A 33 4.19 -31.95 -1.62
CA GLY A 33 3.79 -32.98 -2.57
C GLY A 33 2.44 -33.64 -2.23
N ALA A 34 1.55 -32.94 -1.54
CA ALA A 34 0.23 -33.43 -1.16
C ALA A 34 -0.76 -33.37 -2.33
N SER A 35 -1.53 -34.45 -2.52
CA SER A 35 -2.64 -34.49 -3.47
C SER A 35 -3.85 -33.66 -3.00
N GLU A 36 -4.75 -33.35 -3.92
CA GLU A 36 -6.02 -32.68 -3.61
C GLU A 36 -6.86 -33.45 -2.57
N THR A 37 -6.89 -34.78 -2.64
CA THR A 37 -7.55 -35.59 -1.59
C THR A 37 -6.92 -35.38 -0.21
N ASN A 38 -5.58 -35.31 -0.13
CA ASN A 38 -4.89 -35.02 1.12
C ASN A 38 -5.25 -33.61 1.65
N MET A 39 -5.46 -32.65 0.75
CA MET A 39 -5.84 -31.27 1.08
C MET A 39 -7.25 -31.21 1.68
N ALA A 40 -8.23 -31.84 1.03
CA ALA A 40 -9.61 -31.92 1.54
C ALA A 40 -9.68 -32.59 2.92
N GLN A 41 -8.86 -33.62 3.16
CA GLN A 41 -8.81 -34.32 4.44
C GLN A 41 -8.13 -33.50 5.56
N GLN A 42 -7.17 -32.65 5.21
CA GLN A 42 -6.32 -31.97 6.20
C GLN A 42 -6.71 -30.52 6.46
N VAL A 43 -7.52 -29.88 5.60
CA VAL A 43 -7.89 -28.47 5.76
C VAL A 43 -8.47 -28.16 7.14
N ARG A 44 -9.20 -29.10 7.77
CA ARG A 44 -9.74 -28.98 9.13
C ARG A 44 -8.71 -28.69 10.22
N PHE A 45 -7.46 -29.11 10.02
CA PHE A 45 -6.36 -28.88 10.97
C PHE A 45 -5.77 -27.48 10.87
N PHE A 46 -6.14 -26.73 9.83
CA PHE A 46 -5.71 -25.37 9.59
C PHE A 46 -6.83 -24.37 9.91
N ILE A 47 -7.88 -24.78 10.62
CA ILE A 47 -8.97 -23.90 11.06
C ILE A 47 -8.73 -23.52 12.52
N ARG A 48 -8.81 -22.22 12.82
CA ARG A 48 -8.49 -21.65 14.13
C ARG A 48 -9.70 -21.57 15.08
N SER A 49 -10.89 -21.34 14.54
CA SER A 49 -12.13 -21.22 15.30
C SER A 49 -12.96 -22.50 15.20
N ALA A 50 -13.55 -22.92 16.32
CA ALA A 50 -14.49 -24.04 16.36
C ALA A 50 -15.72 -23.77 15.48
N GLU A 51 -16.25 -22.55 15.51
CA GLU A 51 -17.42 -22.15 14.71
C GLU A 51 -17.14 -22.26 13.20
N VAL A 52 -15.98 -21.77 12.76
CA VAL A 52 -15.56 -21.86 11.35
C VAL A 52 -15.35 -23.31 10.96
N LYS A 53 -14.82 -24.13 11.87
CA LYS A 53 -14.62 -25.55 11.64
C LYS A 53 -15.95 -26.25 11.44
N ASP A 54 -16.93 -26.02 12.32
CA ASP A 54 -18.27 -26.60 12.22
C ASP A 54 -18.90 -26.26 10.87
N VAL A 55 -18.79 -25.01 10.41
CA VAL A 55 -19.25 -24.63 9.08
C VAL A 55 -18.52 -25.41 7.99
N VAL A 56 -17.18 -25.48 8.01
CA VAL A 56 -16.41 -26.25 7.01
C VAL A 56 -16.83 -27.72 6.96
N GLU A 57 -17.14 -28.33 8.10
CA GLU A 57 -17.58 -29.74 8.13
C GLU A 57 -18.94 -29.97 7.46
N THR A 58 -19.77 -28.92 7.34
CA THR A 58 -21.06 -28.95 6.63
C THR A 58 -20.95 -28.65 5.14
N LEU A 59 -19.80 -28.17 4.66
CA LEU A 59 -19.64 -27.76 3.27
C LEU A 59 -19.50 -28.95 2.32
N ASP A 60 -19.99 -28.75 1.10
CA ASP A 60 -19.88 -29.73 0.04
C ASP A 60 -18.40 -30.04 -0.26
N GLY A 61 -18.08 -31.31 -0.50
CA GLY A 61 -16.71 -31.78 -0.67
C GLY A 61 -15.90 -31.97 0.62
N PHE A 62 -16.46 -31.72 1.81
CA PHE A 62 -15.81 -32.14 3.07
C PHE A 62 -15.92 -33.65 3.26
N LYS A 63 -17.14 -34.20 3.07
CA LYS A 63 -17.44 -35.63 3.10
C LYS A 63 -18.37 -35.99 1.92
N PRO A 64 -17.95 -36.86 0.98
CA PRO A 64 -16.60 -37.42 0.85
C PRO A 64 -15.56 -36.34 0.50
N PRO A 65 -14.26 -36.54 0.84
CA PRO A 65 -13.22 -35.54 0.58
C PRO A 65 -13.05 -35.25 -0.91
N ASN A 66 -13.46 -34.06 -1.33
CA ASN A 66 -13.29 -33.52 -2.67
C ASN A 66 -12.84 -32.06 -2.56
N TRP A 67 -11.57 -31.81 -2.87
CA TRP A 67 -10.98 -30.49 -2.70
C TRP A 67 -11.58 -29.44 -3.62
N THR A 68 -11.91 -29.80 -4.86
CA THR A 68 -12.49 -28.87 -5.84
C THR A 68 -13.85 -28.36 -5.34
N ALA A 69 -14.72 -29.27 -4.90
CA ALA A 69 -16.02 -28.95 -4.34
C ALA A 69 -15.88 -28.14 -3.03
N LEU A 70 -14.99 -28.58 -2.14
CA LEU A 70 -14.76 -27.90 -0.85
C LEU A 70 -14.22 -26.49 -1.02
N LYS A 71 -13.25 -26.29 -1.92
CA LYS A 71 -12.72 -24.97 -2.25
C LYS A 71 -13.83 -24.06 -2.78
N ALA A 72 -14.68 -24.55 -3.69
CA ALA A 72 -15.78 -23.78 -4.24
C ALA A 72 -16.81 -23.41 -3.17
N ALA A 73 -17.16 -24.35 -2.28
CA ALA A 73 -18.09 -24.12 -1.18
C ALA A 73 -17.53 -23.11 -0.15
N MET A 74 -16.24 -23.19 0.18
CA MET A 74 -15.58 -22.21 1.06
C MET A 74 -15.58 -20.80 0.44
N LEU A 75 -15.31 -20.69 -0.87
CA LEU A 75 -15.40 -19.42 -1.59
C LEU A 75 -16.84 -18.90 -1.68
N ALA A 76 -17.84 -19.77 -1.85
CA ALA A 76 -19.23 -19.35 -1.88
C ALA A 76 -19.73 -18.84 -0.51
N HIS A 77 -19.28 -19.49 0.57
CA HIS A 77 -19.68 -19.15 1.95
C HIS A 77 -18.95 -17.90 2.47
N TRP A 78 -17.62 -17.84 2.34
CA TRP A 78 -16.80 -16.75 2.89
C TRP A 78 -16.26 -15.78 1.85
N GLY A 79 -16.27 -16.10 0.56
CA GLY A 79 -15.72 -15.22 -0.48
C GLY A 79 -16.51 -13.93 -0.69
N LYS A 80 -17.76 -13.87 -0.21
CA LYS A 80 -18.52 -12.61 -0.13
C LYS A 80 -18.16 -11.75 1.08
N ILE A 81 -17.55 -12.36 2.10
CA ILE A 81 -17.02 -11.70 3.30
C ILE A 81 -15.48 -11.63 3.16
N ASP A 82 -14.99 -11.34 1.95
CA ASP A 82 -13.61 -10.86 1.81
C ASP A 82 -13.64 -9.45 2.38
N ILE A 83 -13.43 -9.33 3.70
CA ILE A 83 -13.22 -8.04 4.35
C ILE A 83 -12.03 -7.44 3.62
N ALA A 84 -12.32 -6.50 2.73
CA ALA A 84 -11.35 -5.75 1.96
C ALA A 84 -10.18 -5.40 2.89
N ARG A 85 -9.01 -6.01 2.67
CA ARG A 85 -7.82 -5.75 3.49
C ARG A 85 -7.52 -4.26 3.53
N PHE A 86 -7.79 -3.60 2.41
CA PHE A 86 -7.87 -2.16 2.33
C PHE A 86 -9.09 -1.73 1.51
N THR A 87 -9.65 -0.60 1.91
CA THR A 87 -10.78 0.11 1.29
C THR A 87 -10.33 1.48 0.82
N THR A 88 -11.18 2.17 0.04
CA THR A 88 -10.97 3.59 -0.28
C THR A 88 -10.95 4.46 0.98
N GLN A 89 -11.70 4.09 2.02
CA GLN A 89 -11.68 4.75 3.32
C GLN A 89 -10.30 4.72 3.98
N ASP A 90 -9.52 3.65 3.78
CA ASP A 90 -8.15 3.58 4.32
C ASP A 90 -7.22 4.60 3.66
N LEU A 91 -7.42 4.92 2.37
CA LEU A 91 -6.71 6.02 1.72
C LEU A 91 -7.14 7.38 2.26
N GLU A 92 -8.43 7.59 2.48
CA GLU A 92 -8.95 8.84 3.07
C GLU A 92 -8.40 9.05 4.48
N ASN A 93 -8.44 8.01 5.31
CA ASN A 93 -7.89 8.03 6.67
C ASN A 93 -6.38 8.29 6.65
N LEU A 94 -5.63 7.68 5.72
CA LEU A 94 -4.21 7.94 5.53
C LEU A 94 -3.96 9.40 5.17
N VAL A 95 -4.70 9.95 4.21
CA VAL A 95 -4.58 11.37 3.80
C VAL A 95 -4.91 12.30 4.96
N GLN A 96 -5.97 12.01 5.70
CA GLN A 96 -6.39 12.80 6.85
C GLN A 96 -5.32 12.79 7.95
N GLY A 97 -4.77 11.62 8.28
CA GLY A 97 -3.67 11.51 9.24
C GLY A 97 -2.40 12.23 8.79
N TRP A 98 -2.13 12.32 7.49
CA TRP A 98 -1.05 13.17 6.97
C TRP A 98 -1.38 14.65 7.08
N LYS A 99 -2.60 15.08 6.73
CA LYS A 99 -3.03 16.49 6.88
C LYS A 99 -2.93 16.98 8.32
N GLU A 100 -3.33 16.16 9.28
CA GLU A 100 -3.22 16.46 10.72
C GLU A 100 -1.76 16.61 11.19
N LYS A 101 -0.82 15.91 10.56
CA LYS A 101 0.63 16.05 10.78
C LYS A 101 1.25 17.25 10.03
N GLY A 102 0.44 18.08 9.37
CA GLY A 102 0.93 19.20 8.53
C GLY A 102 1.23 18.81 7.09
N GLY A 103 0.79 17.64 6.64
CA GLY A 103 0.98 17.14 5.28
C GLY A 103 2.37 16.56 5.01
N VAL A 104 2.52 15.96 3.84
CA VAL A 104 3.83 15.50 3.34
C VAL A 104 4.64 16.73 2.92
N ALA A 105 5.62 17.10 3.76
CA ALA A 105 6.40 18.35 3.62
C ALA A 105 7.89 18.14 3.28
N SER A 106 8.42 16.93 3.49
CA SER A 106 9.83 16.62 3.33
C SER A 106 10.03 15.33 2.52
N VAL A 107 11.26 15.12 2.05
CA VAL A 107 11.66 13.89 1.34
C VAL A 107 11.49 12.66 2.24
N VAL A 108 11.79 12.79 3.55
CA VAL A 108 11.61 11.71 4.53
C VAL A 108 10.12 11.37 4.67
N ASN A 109 9.27 12.39 4.86
CA ASN A 109 7.82 12.22 4.95
C ASN A 109 7.26 11.56 3.67
N PHE A 110 7.80 11.94 2.50
CA PHE A 110 7.36 11.36 1.24
C PHE A 110 7.70 9.87 1.13
N GLN A 111 8.87 9.45 1.60
CA GLN A 111 9.23 8.03 1.64
C GLN A 111 8.31 7.23 2.57
N GLU A 112 7.98 7.76 3.74
CA GLU A 112 7.03 7.13 4.68
C GLU A 112 5.61 7.06 4.11
N PHE A 113 5.16 8.15 3.48
CA PHE A 113 3.90 8.19 2.76
C PHE A 113 3.86 7.15 1.64
N ARG A 114 4.90 7.01 0.82
CA ARG A 114 4.96 5.98 -0.23
C ARG A 114 4.86 4.57 0.33
N LYS A 115 5.58 4.27 1.42
CA LYS A 115 5.56 2.95 2.08
C LYS A 115 4.17 2.53 2.56
N THR A 116 3.32 3.49 2.89
CA THR A 116 1.94 3.25 3.36
C THR A 116 0.90 3.33 2.24
N TRP A 117 1.04 4.30 1.32
CA TRP A 117 0.13 4.51 0.20
C TRP A 117 0.21 3.40 -0.87
N GLN A 118 1.42 3.01 -1.28
CA GLN A 118 1.60 2.08 -2.40
C GLN A 118 0.97 0.69 -2.18
N PRO A 119 1.08 0.07 -0.99
CA PRO A 119 0.40 -1.20 -0.72
C PRO A 119 -1.13 -1.09 -0.80
N ILE A 120 -1.70 0.00 -0.29
CA ILE A 120 -3.15 0.23 -0.32
C ILE A 120 -3.63 0.40 -1.76
N GLN A 121 -3.03 1.34 -2.50
CA GLN A 121 -3.36 1.55 -3.92
C GLN A 121 -3.25 0.26 -4.73
N SER A 122 -2.16 -0.49 -4.56
CA SER A 122 -1.93 -1.74 -5.30
C SER A 122 -2.98 -2.80 -4.98
N TYR A 123 -3.44 -2.87 -3.73
CA TYR A 123 -4.51 -3.78 -3.33
C TYR A 123 -5.84 -3.38 -3.97
N LEU A 124 -6.20 -2.10 -3.92
CA LEU A 124 -7.46 -1.62 -4.47
C LEU A 124 -7.59 -1.88 -5.98
N LEU A 125 -6.50 -1.66 -6.75
CA LEU A 125 -6.48 -1.99 -8.18
C LEU A 125 -6.57 -3.50 -8.44
N ARG A 126 -5.88 -4.32 -7.66
CA ARG A 126 -5.85 -5.78 -7.87
C ARG A 126 -7.16 -6.47 -7.52
N LYS A 127 -7.96 -5.85 -6.66
CA LYS A 127 -9.25 -6.35 -6.18
C LYS A 127 -10.43 -5.64 -6.82
N ASP A 128 -10.17 -4.85 -7.87
CA ASP A 128 -11.20 -4.09 -8.60
C ASP A 128 -12.07 -3.22 -7.67
N HIS A 129 -11.47 -2.74 -6.56
CA HIS A 129 -12.12 -1.77 -5.66
C HIS A 129 -12.04 -0.34 -6.21
N ILE A 130 -11.13 -0.10 -7.14
CA ILE A 130 -11.05 1.09 -7.99
C ILE A 130 -10.76 0.62 -9.42
N ASP A 131 -11.40 1.22 -10.41
CA ASP A 131 -11.18 0.93 -11.83
C ASP A 131 -9.85 1.55 -12.30
N SER A 132 -9.44 2.66 -11.68
CA SER A 132 -8.23 3.38 -12.05
C SER A 132 -7.59 4.20 -10.93
N VAL A 133 -6.28 4.40 -11.02
CA VAL A 133 -5.52 5.35 -10.18
C VAL A 133 -6.01 6.80 -10.31
N GLU A 134 -6.75 7.10 -11.38
CA GLU A 134 -7.34 8.42 -11.59
C GLU A 134 -8.40 8.78 -10.53
N GLU A 135 -9.06 7.78 -9.93
CA GLU A 135 -10.06 7.99 -8.88
C GLU A 135 -9.41 8.50 -7.60
N ILE A 136 -8.21 8.03 -7.29
CA ILE A 136 -7.48 8.34 -6.06
C ILE A 136 -6.48 9.48 -6.22
N LYS A 137 -6.32 10.05 -7.43
CA LYS A 137 -5.33 11.11 -7.70
C LYS A 137 -5.53 12.37 -6.87
N ARG A 138 -6.79 12.70 -6.57
CA ARG A 138 -7.14 13.85 -5.74
C ARG A 138 -6.67 13.64 -4.31
N LEU A 139 -6.92 12.44 -3.77
CA LEU A 139 -6.46 12.04 -2.43
C LEU A 139 -4.93 12.08 -2.35
N TYR A 140 -4.25 11.56 -3.37
CA TYR A 140 -2.79 11.63 -3.46
C TYR A 140 -2.27 13.07 -3.45
N TYR A 141 -2.84 13.97 -4.26
CA TYR A 141 -2.42 15.38 -4.28
C TYR A 141 -2.68 16.09 -2.94
N GLN A 142 -3.80 15.77 -2.28
CA GLN A 142 -4.19 16.40 -1.02
C GLN A 142 -3.38 15.94 0.19
N SER A 143 -2.57 14.88 0.09
CA SER A 143 -1.71 14.44 1.19
C SER A 143 -0.50 15.38 1.39
N PHE A 144 -0.12 16.15 0.37
CA PHE A 144 1.02 17.06 0.43
C PHE A 144 0.68 18.37 1.14
N LEU A 145 1.67 18.95 1.82
CA LEU A 145 1.56 20.29 2.41
C LEU A 145 1.26 21.32 1.31
N ALA A 146 0.45 22.35 1.62
CA ALA A 146 0.05 23.39 0.67
C ALA A 146 1.25 24.05 -0.05
N GLY A 147 2.33 24.38 0.68
CA GLY A 147 3.54 24.93 0.07
C GLY A 147 4.22 23.98 -0.93
N LEU A 148 4.11 22.67 -0.72
CA LEU A 148 4.62 21.68 -1.67
C LEU A 148 3.67 21.46 -2.84
N GLN A 149 2.36 21.56 -2.63
CA GLN A 149 1.35 21.58 -3.69
C GLN A 149 1.59 22.73 -4.69
N GLU A 150 1.93 23.93 -4.20
CA GLU A 150 2.33 25.05 -5.05
C GLU A 150 3.58 24.73 -5.87
N ARG A 151 4.63 24.18 -5.24
CA ARG A 151 5.85 23.75 -5.96
C ARG A 151 5.58 22.68 -7.01
N ILE A 152 4.66 21.75 -6.74
CA ILE A 152 4.21 20.75 -7.71
C ILE A 152 3.50 21.44 -8.88
N ARG A 153 2.66 22.46 -8.61
CA ARG A 153 2.00 23.24 -9.65
C ARG A 153 3.02 23.99 -10.52
N ASP A 154 4.01 24.64 -9.91
CA ASP A 154 5.09 25.33 -10.63
C ASP A 154 5.87 24.37 -11.52
N GLN A 155 6.14 23.16 -11.04
CA GLN A 155 6.80 22.12 -11.83
C GLN A 155 5.91 21.66 -13.01
N LEU A 156 4.61 21.51 -12.81
CA LEU A 156 3.66 21.18 -13.91
C LEU A 156 3.56 22.29 -14.96
N ILE A 157 3.63 23.56 -14.55
CA ILE A 157 3.70 24.72 -15.45
C ILE A 157 4.99 24.68 -16.26
N LYS A 158 6.13 24.48 -15.59
CA LYS A 158 7.45 24.38 -16.20
C LYS A 158 7.51 23.27 -17.25
N ASP A 159 6.92 22.13 -16.94
CA ASP A 159 6.88 20.96 -17.84
C ASP A 159 5.80 21.09 -18.94
N LYS A 160 5.01 22.17 -18.96
CA LYS A 160 3.87 22.39 -19.87
C LYS A 160 2.84 21.27 -19.83
N THR A 161 2.67 20.65 -18.66
CA THR A 161 1.74 19.53 -18.44
C THR A 161 0.54 19.91 -17.56
N MET A 162 0.48 21.17 -17.11
CA MET A 162 -0.68 21.71 -16.41
C MET A 162 -1.90 21.75 -17.34
N ILE A 163 -3.03 21.24 -16.86
CA ILE A 163 -4.31 21.30 -17.56
C ILE A 163 -5.17 22.38 -16.90
N THR A 164 -5.69 23.30 -17.71
CA THR A 164 -6.68 24.29 -17.28
C THR A 164 -8.06 23.93 -17.83
N THR A 165 -9.11 24.20 -17.05
CA THR A 165 -10.49 24.17 -17.57
C THR A 165 -10.73 25.38 -18.46
N GLN A 166 -11.86 25.40 -19.18
CA GLN A 166 -12.29 26.57 -19.96
C GLN A 166 -12.39 27.85 -19.11
N ASP A 167 -12.69 27.70 -17.81
CA ASP A 167 -12.72 28.80 -16.83
C ASP A 167 -11.35 29.14 -16.24
N ASN A 168 -10.24 28.70 -16.85
CA ASN A 168 -8.87 28.87 -16.35
C ASN A 168 -8.61 28.32 -14.93
N ARG A 169 -9.43 27.36 -14.46
CA ARG A 169 -9.20 26.70 -13.18
C ARG A 169 -8.24 25.54 -13.34
N PHE A 170 -7.38 25.34 -12.35
CA PHE A 170 -6.44 24.23 -12.32
C PHE A 170 -7.20 22.89 -12.29
N LYS A 171 -6.89 22.02 -13.25
CA LYS A 171 -7.33 20.63 -13.28
C LYS A 171 -6.11 19.73 -13.08
N LEU A 172 -6.22 18.78 -12.14
CA LEU A 172 -5.16 17.80 -11.93
C LEU A 172 -4.95 16.99 -13.23
N PRO A 173 -3.68 16.86 -13.68
CA PRO A 173 -3.36 16.06 -14.86
C PRO A 173 -3.61 14.56 -14.60
N LEU A 174 -3.21 13.72 -15.55
CA LEU A 174 -3.17 12.27 -15.34
C LEU A 174 -2.26 11.92 -14.17
N PHE A 175 -2.59 10.86 -13.44
CA PHE A 175 -1.89 10.43 -12.23
C PHE A 175 -0.40 10.20 -12.47
N GLU A 176 -0.01 9.63 -13.61
CA GLU A 176 1.39 9.40 -13.95
C GLU A 176 2.17 10.72 -14.12
N ILE A 177 1.57 11.73 -14.75
CA ILE A 177 2.15 13.06 -14.89
C ILE A 177 2.31 13.72 -13.52
N LEU A 178 1.26 13.64 -12.70
CA LEU A 178 1.27 14.19 -11.34
C LEU A 178 2.36 13.53 -10.49
N LYS A 179 2.44 12.20 -10.52
CA LYS A 179 3.44 11.43 -9.79
C LYS A 179 4.86 11.80 -10.21
N LYS A 180 5.11 11.94 -11.52
CA LYS A 180 6.41 12.38 -12.05
C LYS A 180 6.78 13.77 -11.54
N ALA A 181 5.84 14.73 -11.58
CA ALA A 181 6.08 16.08 -11.08
C ALA A 181 6.42 16.09 -9.58
N VAL A 182 5.72 15.28 -8.77
CA VAL A 182 6.05 15.11 -7.34
C VAL A 182 7.46 14.55 -7.16
N GLU A 183 7.84 13.52 -7.91
CA GLU A 183 9.18 12.93 -7.83
C GLU A 183 10.28 13.95 -8.17
N GLU A 184 10.09 14.81 -9.17
CA GLU A 184 11.03 15.87 -9.52
C GLU A 184 11.13 16.96 -8.45
N VAL A 185 10.01 17.38 -7.86
CA VAL A 185 10.00 18.33 -6.73
C VAL A 185 10.78 17.77 -5.53
N MET A 186 10.59 16.48 -5.24
CA MET A 186 11.29 15.80 -4.15
C MET A 186 12.80 15.66 -4.42
N LYS A 187 13.20 15.33 -5.66
CA LYS A 187 14.62 15.30 -6.07
C LYS A 187 15.29 16.67 -5.90
N THR A 188 14.59 17.73 -6.33
CA THR A 188 15.10 19.11 -6.20
C THR A 188 15.26 19.50 -4.73
N GLN A 189 14.34 19.06 -3.86
CA GLN A 189 14.45 19.29 -2.42
C GLN A 189 15.64 18.55 -1.79
N THR A 190 15.96 17.34 -2.25
CA THR A 190 17.19 16.63 -1.84
C THR A 190 18.46 17.36 -2.30
N ALA A 191 18.50 17.86 -3.53
CA ALA A 191 19.65 18.60 -4.04
C ALA A 191 19.94 19.87 -3.23
N LEU A 192 18.89 20.65 -2.91
CA LEU A 192 19.02 21.89 -2.14
C LEU A 192 19.47 21.65 -0.69
N THR A 193 19.11 20.51 -0.07
CA THR A 193 19.60 20.16 1.27
C THR A 193 21.10 19.87 1.33
N PHE A 194 21.74 19.54 0.20
CA PHE A 194 23.20 19.35 0.14
C PHE A 194 23.97 20.65 -0.12
N GLU A 195 23.42 21.59 -0.90
CA GLU A 195 24.07 22.89 -1.15
C GLU A 195 24.05 23.85 0.05
N GLY A 196 23.05 23.75 0.93
CA GLY A 196 22.93 24.60 2.12
C GLY A 196 24.00 24.38 3.20
N SER A 197 24.80 23.31 3.12
CA SER A 197 25.80 22.96 4.15
C SER A 197 27.15 23.68 4.02
N CYS A 198 27.38 24.51 2.99
CA CYS A 198 28.66 25.23 2.82
C CYS A 198 28.60 26.75 3.06
N ALA A 199 27.45 27.34 3.37
CA ALA A 199 27.27 28.79 3.35
C ALA A 199 26.90 29.42 4.70
N THR A 200 27.57 29.07 5.80
CA THR A 200 27.68 29.97 6.97
C THR A 200 28.88 29.58 7.84
N VAL A 201 30.07 30.03 7.48
CA VAL A 201 31.09 30.38 8.48
C VAL A 201 31.46 31.84 8.21
N PRO A 202 31.00 32.81 9.01
CA PRO A 202 31.57 34.13 8.96
C PRO A 202 33.01 33.99 9.45
N VAL A 203 33.99 34.29 8.58
CA VAL A 203 35.37 34.47 9.00
C VAL A 203 35.38 35.69 9.92
N THR A 204 35.49 35.45 11.22
CA THR A 204 35.75 36.51 12.19
C THR A 204 37.10 37.12 11.85
N SER A 205 37.09 38.36 11.34
CA SER A 205 38.29 39.18 11.15
C SER A 205 38.92 39.45 12.52
N GLY A 206 39.84 38.58 12.93
CA GLY A 206 40.65 38.77 14.13
C GLY A 206 41.62 39.92 13.93
N SER A 207 41.44 40.99 14.72
CA SER A 207 42.34 42.13 14.84
C SER A 207 43.78 41.67 15.09
N PHE A 208 44.68 41.99 14.15
CA PHE A 208 46.13 41.92 14.35
C PHE A 208 46.49 42.90 15.47
N LYS A 209 47.00 42.40 16.60
CA LYS A 209 47.70 43.23 17.58
C LYS A 209 49.18 43.04 17.36
N GLU A 210 49.84 44.07 16.81
CA GLU A 210 51.27 44.25 16.98
C GLU A 210 51.56 44.40 18.48
N SER A 211 52.54 43.65 18.97
CA SER A 211 53.21 43.91 20.24
C SER A 211 54.66 43.53 20.03
N ASN A 212 55.48 44.54 19.71
CA ASN A 212 56.93 44.49 19.89
C ASN A 212 57.25 45.46 21.03
N GLU A 213 57.76 44.92 22.13
CA GLU A 213 58.81 45.53 22.95
C GLU A 213 60.06 44.65 22.81
#